data_AF-X1V8R5-F1
#
_entry.id   AF-X1V8R5-F1
#
_cell.length_a   1.000
_cell.length_b   1.000
_cell.length_c   1.000
_cell.angle_alpha   90.00
_cell.angle_beta   90.00
_cell.angle_gamma   90.00
#
_symmetry.space_group_name_H-M   'P 1'
#
loop_
_entity.id
_entity.type
_entity.pdbx_description
1 polymer ?
#
loop_
_entity_poly.entity_id
_entity_poly.type
_entity_poly.pdbx_seq_one_letter_code
_entity_poly.pdbx_strand_id
1 'polypeptide(L)' 'MSKNTINRDELKKNFKNPPNEYGELPCYWWESGKLDKDIVRDQITDMRNKGMSGTVMFNLYFPG' A
#
# COMPACT_ATOMS: atom_id res chain seq x y z
N MET A 1 -26.39 -20.74 7.74
CA MET A 1 -25.23 -20.13 7.05
C MET A 1 -25.33 -20.47 5.57
N SER A 2 -25.59 -19.47 4.72
CA SER A 2 -25.65 -19.68 3.26
C SER A 2 -24.26 -20.07 2.76
N LYS A 3 -24.17 -21.16 1.97
CA LYS A 3 -22.93 -21.52 1.27
C LYS A 3 -22.73 -20.49 0.15
N ASN A 4 -21.84 -19.53 0.36
CA ASN A 4 -21.35 -18.68 -0.74
C ASN A 4 -20.73 -19.61 -1.78
N THR A 5 -21.44 -19.78 -2.90
CA THR A 5 -20.95 -20.58 -4.01
C THR A 5 -19.91 -19.74 -4.71
N ILE A 6 -18.64 -20.14 -4.61
CA ILE A 6 -17.53 -19.41 -5.21
C ILE A 6 -17.66 -19.46 -6.74
N ASN A 7 -17.76 -18.30 -7.38
CA ASN A 7 -17.74 -18.18 -8.83
C ASN A 7 -16.29 -18.27 -9.33
N ARG A 8 -15.96 -19.37 -10.03
CA ARG A 8 -14.60 -19.63 -10.52
C ARG A 8 -14.15 -18.64 -11.61
N ASP A 9 -15.07 -18.18 -12.45
CA ASP A 9 -14.71 -17.26 -13.54
C ASP A 9 -14.46 -15.86 -13.00
N GLU A 10 -15.24 -15.44 -12.00
CA GLU A 10 -14.99 -14.21 -11.26
C GLU A 10 -13.66 -14.25 -10.52
N LEU A 11 -13.32 -15.37 -9.87
CA LEU A 11 -12.01 -15.56 -9.25
C LEU A 11 -10.86 -15.44 -10.26
N LYS A 12 -10.97 -16.09 -11.43
CA LYS A 12 -9.92 -15.99 -12.47
C LYS A 12 -9.74 -14.56 -12.97
N LYS A 13 -10.85 -13.82 -13.13
CA LYS A 13 -10.82 -12.42 -13.53
C LYS A 13 -10.12 -11.56 -12.49
N ASN A 14 -10.48 -11.72 -11.22
CA ASN A 14 -9.90 -10.95 -10.12
C ASN A 14 -8.46 -11.38 -9.82
N PHE A 15 -8.07 -12.63 -10.08
CA PHE A 15 -6.68 -13.05 -9.94
C PHE A 15 -5.79 -12.40 -11.01
N LYS A 16 -6.28 -12.29 -12.25
CA LYS A 16 -5.56 -11.61 -13.34
C LYS A 16 -5.43 -10.11 -13.10
N ASN A 17 -6.48 -9.48 -12.58
CA ASN A 17 -6.54 -8.05 -12.27
C ASN A 17 -7.06 -7.88 -10.84
N PRO A 18 -6.17 -7.97 -9.83
CA PRO A 18 -6.58 -7.88 -8.44
C PRO A 18 -7.21 -6.52 -8.14
N PRO A 19 -8.25 -6.48 -7.29
CA PRO A 19 -8.71 -5.22 -6.72
C PRO A 19 -7.57 -4.49 -5.99
N ASN A 20 -7.59 -3.16 -5.99
CA ASN A 20 -6.52 -2.34 -5.40
C ASN A 20 -6.22 -2.69 -3.93
N GLU A 21 -7.22 -3.15 -3.18
CA GLU A 21 -7.12 -3.57 -1.77
C GLU A 21 -6.11 -4.70 -1.52
N TYR A 22 -5.79 -5.48 -2.57
CA TYR A 22 -4.82 -6.57 -2.52
C TYR A 22 -3.41 -6.18 -2.98
N GLY A 23 -3.20 -4.92 -3.38
CA GLY A 23 -1.87 -4.47 -3.78
C GLY A 23 -0.96 -4.22 -2.59
N GLU A 24 0.33 -4.04 -2.87
CA GLU A 24 1.36 -3.94 -1.84
C GLU A 24 1.17 -2.69 -0.97
N LEU A 25 1.34 -2.89 0.34
CA LEU A 25 1.26 -1.86 1.39
C LEU A 25 2.53 -1.94 2.26
N PRO A 26 3.66 -1.38 1.81
CA PRO A 26 4.88 -1.34 2.62
C PRO A 26 4.69 -0.54 3.91
N CYS A 27 5.47 -0.91 4.92
CA CYS A 27 5.67 -0.11 6.13
C CYS A 27 6.79 0.89 5.85
N TYR A 28 6.48 2.19 5.93
CA TYR A 28 7.45 3.26 5.74
C TYR A 28 7.75 3.93 7.08
N TRP A 29 9.04 3.98 7.42
CA TRP A 29 9.54 4.55 8.66
C TRP A 29 10.19 5.90 8.34
N TRP A 30 9.55 6.99 8.74
CA TRP A 30 10.18 8.32 8.67
C TRP A 30 10.94 8.56 9.97
N GLU A 31 12.27 8.55 9.86
CA GLU A 31 13.18 8.66 10.99
C GLU A 31 13.36 10.13 11.45
N SER A 32 13.62 10.29 12.74
CA SER A 32 14.02 11.57 13.37
C SER A 32 12.99 12.70 13.28
N GLY A 33 11.71 12.40 13.01
CA GLY A 33 10.61 13.36 13.04
C GLY A 33 10.71 14.54 12.07
N LYS A 34 11.67 14.51 11.13
CA LYS A 34 11.84 15.54 10.10
C LYS A 34 11.12 15.11 8.84
N LEU A 35 9.98 15.74 8.57
CA LEU A 35 9.23 15.55 7.35
C LEU A 35 9.35 16.79 6.48
N ASP A 36 9.87 16.59 5.28
CA ASP A 36 9.83 17.59 4.22
C ASP A 36 8.71 17.24 3.24
N LYS A 37 7.86 18.23 2.93
CA LYS A 37 6.66 18.01 2.11
C LYS A 37 7.00 17.62 0.67
N ASP A 38 8.06 18.18 0.11
CA ASP A 38 8.44 17.93 -1.28
C ASP A 38 9.09 16.55 -1.39
N ILE A 39 9.93 16.16 -0.42
CA ILE A 39 10.46 14.80 -0.33
C ILE A 39 9.33 13.75 -0.19
N VAL A 40 8.35 14.01 0.68
CA VAL A 40 7.20 13.09 0.86
C VAL A 40 6.39 12.97 -0.43
N ARG A 41 6.18 14.08 -1.15
CA ARG A 41 5.48 14.05 -2.45
C ARG A 41 6.23 13.21 -3.47
N ASP A 42 7.54 13.36 -3.56
CA ASP A 42 8.36 12.59 -4.49
C ASP A 42 8.34 11.10 -4.16
N GLN A 43 8.44 10.74 -2.87
CA GLN A 43 8.33 9.36 -2.40
C GLN A 43 6.95 8.75 -2.75
N ILE A 44 5.86 9.47 -2.52
CA ILE A 44 4.51 9.00 -2.88
C ILE A 44 4.37 8.82 -4.40
N THR A 45 4.96 9.71 -5.19
CA THR A 45 4.94 9.63 -6.65
C THR A 45 5.70 8.42 -7.15
N ASP A 46 6.88 8.14 -6.60
CA ASP A 46 7.68 6.96 -6.92
C ASP A 46 6.96 5.66 -6.52
N MET A 47 6.34 5.61 -5.33
CA MET A 47 5.52 4.46 -4.90
C MET A 47 4.38 4.18 -5.88
N ARG A 48 3.68 5.24 -6.34
CA ARG A 48 2.61 5.10 -7.34
C ARG A 48 3.14 4.56 -8.68
N ASN A 49 4.29 5.06 -9.13
CA ASN A 49 4.91 4.62 -10.38
C ASN A 49 5.37 3.15 -10.32
N LYS A 50 5.71 2.67 -9.11
CA LYS A 50 6.05 1.25 -8.85
C LYS A 50 4.82 0.34 -8.71
N GLY A 51 3.61 0.89 -8.74
CA GLY A 51 2.37 0.11 -8.64
C GLY A 51 1.97 -0.26 -7.20
N MET A 52 2.50 0.46 -6.19
CA MET A 52 2.09 0.25 -4.80
C MET A 52 0.69 0.82 -4.57
N SER A 53 -0.12 0.12 -3.77
CA SER A 53 -1.49 0.55 -3.45
C SER A 53 -1.54 1.61 -2.37
N GLY A 54 -0.48 1.76 -1.58
CA GLY A 54 -0.37 2.74 -0.53
C GLY A 54 0.83 2.47 0.37
N THR A 55 0.82 3.02 1.57
CA THR A 55 1.84 2.77 2.59
C THR A 55 1.24 2.92 3.98
N VAL A 56 1.79 2.20 4.96
CA VAL A 56 1.55 2.47 6.38
C VAL A 56 2.69 3.32 6.90
N MET A 57 2.38 4.48 7.48
CA MET A 57 3.37 5.41 8.02
C MET A 57 3.61 5.14 9.50
N PHE A 58 4.88 5.06 9.87
CA PHE A 58 5.32 5.09 11.25
C PHE A 58 6.30 6.24 11.48
N ASN A 59 6.09 6.99 12.56
CA ASN A 59 7.02 8.03 13.00
C ASN A 59 7.92 7.42 14.08
N LEU A 60 9.22 7.28 13.78
CA LEU A 60 10.21 6.84 14.76
C LEU A 60 10.88 8.07 15.37
N TYR A 61 10.44 8.41 16.58
CA TYR A 61 11.12 9.39 17.41
C TYR A 61 12.23 8.70 18.21
N PHE A 62 13.47 9.08 17.94
CA PHE A 62 14.62 8.71 18.76
C PHE A 62 15.06 9.93 19.56
N PRO A 63 14.92 9.94 20.90
CA PRO A 63 15.59 10.94 21.72
C PRO A 63 17.10 10.68 21.62
N GLY A 64 17.83 11.65 21.07
CA GLY A 64 19.30 11.68 21.09
C GLY A 64 19.84 12.10 22.44
#